data_AF-A0A534S4W1-F1
#
_entry.id   AF-A0A534S4W1-F1
#
_cell.length_a   1.000
_cell.length_b   1.000
_cell.length_c   1.000
_cell.angle_alpha   90.00
_cell.angle_beta   90.00
_cell.angle_gamma   90.00
#
_symmetry.space_group_name_H-M   'P 1'
#
loop_
_entity.id
_entity.type
_entity.pdbx_description
1 polymer ?
#
loop_
_entity_poly.entity_id
_entity_poly.type
_entity_poly.pdbx_seq_one_letter_code
_entity_poly.pdbx_strand_id
1 'polypeptide(L)'
;YAQEYFIADTSGKTSTTPTAHPAVFGVANVTDRTITNVTIRHLAFRGPSDATFIAAGQIVGLTVTDCVFMSGRALLMAGMYRKGIFSHNREHHDSDVFAAFVGSCATGTADVEVSENTLTGKGFVHIHEGSANVRVVNNNISCESTSKADVAVSVRARGYGIQIVNNRIRFTRAAGTAIFVSEELSSGDGVIEGNVLTGGEAGLVDISVRASNWAVKNNTYSGKVRIARP
;
A
#
# COMPACT_ATOMS: atom_id res chain seq x y z
N TYR A 1 15.60 -31.07 0.40
CA TYR A 1 16.90 -30.43 0.14
C TYR A 1 17.27 -29.61 1.37
N ALA A 2 18.35 -29.96 2.06
CA ALA A 2 18.89 -29.14 3.16
C ALA A 2 19.87 -28.15 2.54
N GLN A 3 19.62 -26.85 2.73
CA GLN A 3 20.52 -25.80 2.29
C GLN A 3 21.42 -25.44 3.48
N GLU A 4 22.71 -25.75 3.37
CA GLU A 4 23.71 -25.30 4.34
C GLU A 4 24.05 -23.83 4.08
N TYR A 5 24.04 -23.02 5.12
CA TYR A 5 24.51 -21.63 5.05
C TYR A 5 25.93 -21.57 5.61
N PHE A 6 26.88 -21.15 4.77
CA PHE A 6 28.26 -20.90 5.18
C PHE A 6 28.36 -19.51 5.83
N ILE A 7 28.90 -19.45 7.05
CA ILE A 7 29.31 -18.19 7.68
C ILE A 7 30.61 -17.74 7.01
N ALA A 8 30.66 -16.47 6.60
CA ALA A 8 31.58 -15.90 5.61
C ALA A 8 33.09 -15.94 5.94
N ASP A 9 33.53 -16.52 7.06
CA ASP A 9 34.93 -16.46 7.51
C ASP A 9 35.56 -17.82 7.84
N THR A 10 35.04 -18.93 7.29
CA THR A 10 35.66 -20.26 7.45
C THR A 10 36.46 -20.67 6.23
N SER A 11 37.75 -20.97 6.43
CA SER A 11 38.79 -21.18 5.42
C SER A 11 38.69 -22.50 4.62
N GLY A 12 37.50 -22.80 4.09
CA GLY A 12 37.33 -23.81 3.04
C GLY A 12 37.69 -25.25 3.43
N LYS A 13 37.66 -25.62 4.71
CA LYS A 13 37.83 -27.01 5.15
C LYS A 13 36.47 -27.65 5.45
N THR A 14 36.08 -28.61 4.62
CA THR A 14 34.89 -29.43 4.85
C THR A 14 35.22 -30.55 5.85
N SER A 15 34.61 -30.48 7.03
CA SER A 15 34.53 -31.61 7.97
C SER A 15 33.27 -32.40 7.64
N THR A 16 33.37 -33.72 7.46
CA THR A 16 32.19 -34.62 7.36
C THR A 16 31.56 -34.91 8.72
N THR A 17 32.17 -34.44 9.80
CA THR A 17 31.65 -34.58 11.16
C THR A 17 30.96 -33.26 11.54
N PRO A 18 29.63 -33.26 11.77
CA PRO A 18 28.92 -32.07 12.24
C PRO A 18 29.44 -31.71 13.63
N THR A 19 30.19 -30.61 13.73
CA THR A 19 30.68 -30.06 15.01
C THR A 19 29.78 -28.96 15.57
N ALA A 20 28.69 -28.63 14.87
CA ALA A 20 27.70 -27.68 15.34
C ALA A 20 26.72 -28.40 16.28
N HIS A 21 26.51 -27.85 17.47
CA HIS A 21 25.33 -28.16 18.26
C HIS A 21 24.09 -27.95 17.37
N PRO A 22 23.08 -28.85 17.41
CA PRO A 22 21.84 -28.65 16.68
C PRO A 22 21.31 -27.28 17.07
N ALA A 23 21.25 -26.36 16.11
CA ALA A 23 20.57 -25.11 16.36
C ALA A 23 19.12 -25.49 16.68
N VAL A 24 18.61 -25.11 17.86
CA VAL A 24 17.22 -25.36 18.27
C VAL A 24 16.27 -24.44 17.49
N PHE A 25 16.53 -24.25 16.20
CA PHE A 25 15.61 -23.63 15.26
C PHE A 25 14.85 -24.76 14.62
N GLY A 26 13.60 -24.91 15.05
CA GLY A 26 12.63 -25.76 14.36
C GLY A 26 12.56 -25.32 12.90
N VAL A 27 13.21 -26.07 12.01
CA VAL A 27 12.96 -25.98 10.59
C VAL A 27 11.57 -26.59 10.39
N ALA A 28 10.55 -25.74 10.50
CA ALA A 28 9.21 -26.12 10.07
C ALA A 28 9.27 -26.33 8.56
N ASN A 29 8.80 -27.49 8.10
CA ASN A 29 8.61 -27.75 6.68
C ASN A 29 7.38 -26.93 6.24
N VAL A 30 7.59 -25.63 5.96
CA VAL A 30 6.53 -24.70 5.59
C VAL A 30 6.06 -25.05 4.18
N THR A 31 5.05 -25.91 4.06
CA THR A 31 4.38 -26.23 2.80
C THR A 31 3.43 -25.11 2.36
N ASP A 32 2.92 -24.33 3.31
CA ASP A 32 2.05 -23.18 3.08
C ASP A 32 2.68 -21.89 3.59
N ARG A 33 2.97 -20.96 2.66
CA ARG A 33 3.46 -19.60 2.97
C ARG A 33 2.32 -18.60 3.19
N THR A 34 1.10 -19.11 3.44
CA THR A 34 -0.12 -18.33 3.60
C THR A 34 -0.53 -18.31 5.06
N ILE A 35 -0.72 -17.12 5.61
CA ILE A 35 -1.41 -16.94 6.88
C ILE A 35 -2.86 -16.57 6.58
N THR A 36 -3.81 -17.15 7.31
CA THR A 36 -5.24 -16.88 7.10
C THR A 36 -5.92 -16.35 8.35
N ASN A 37 -6.94 -15.51 8.18
CA ASN A 37 -7.87 -15.07 9.23
C ASN A 37 -7.15 -14.40 10.41
N VAL A 38 -6.34 -13.37 10.10
CA VAL A 38 -5.62 -12.59 11.11
C VAL A 38 -6.45 -11.36 11.46
N THR A 39 -6.62 -11.08 12.75
CA THR A 39 -7.25 -9.85 13.22
C THR A 39 -6.31 -9.08 14.14
N ILE A 40 -6.12 -7.80 13.82
CA ILE A 40 -5.35 -6.84 14.61
C ILE A 40 -6.32 -5.70 14.97
N ARG A 41 -6.46 -5.39 16.25
CA ARG A 41 -7.40 -4.37 16.71
C ARG A 41 -6.95 -3.63 17.96
N HIS A 42 -7.30 -2.36 18.07
CA HIS A 42 -7.09 -1.54 19.28
C HIS A 42 -5.63 -1.41 19.74
N LEU A 43 -4.69 -1.60 18.81
CA LEU A 43 -3.26 -1.48 19.09
C LEU A 43 -2.72 -0.12 18.64
N ALA A 44 -1.72 0.36 19.37
CA ALA A 44 -0.89 1.49 18.95
C ALA A 44 0.48 0.97 18.53
N PHE A 45 0.80 1.15 17.25
CA PHE A 45 2.08 0.79 16.65
C PHE A 45 2.96 2.03 16.57
N ARG A 46 4.13 1.94 17.19
CA ARG A 46 5.14 3.01 17.18
C ARG A 46 6.46 2.38 16.78
N GLY A 47 7.03 2.86 15.70
CA GLY A 47 8.31 2.40 15.18
C GLY A 47 9.19 3.57 14.73
N PRO A 48 10.49 3.32 14.53
CA PRO A 48 11.37 4.28 13.89
C PRO A 48 10.92 4.64 12.46
N SER A 49 11.52 5.67 11.87
CA SER A 49 11.17 6.19 10.54
C SER A 49 11.38 5.20 9.38
N ASP A 50 12.03 4.06 9.62
CA ASP A 50 12.22 2.97 8.65
C ASP A 50 11.33 1.73 8.93
N ALA A 51 10.49 1.77 9.96
CA ALA A 51 9.69 0.62 10.39
C ALA A 51 8.64 0.19 9.35
N THR A 52 8.53 -1.13 9.19
CA THR A 52 7.40 -1.82 8.55
C THR A 52 6.69 -2.67 9.59
N PHE A 53 5.37 -2.52 9.74
CA PHE A 53 4.64 -3.23 10.79
C PHE A 53 4.14 -4.62 10.36
N ILE A 54 3.70 -4.78 9.11
CA ILE A 54 3.18 -6.05 8.60
C ILE A 54 3.87 -6.39 7.28
N ALA A 55 4.55 -7.54 7.24
CA ALA A 55 5.16 -8.09 6.01
C ALA A 55 5.03 -9.61 6.01
N ALA A 56 4.50 -10.18 4.93
CA ALA A 56 4.26 -11.61 4.82
C ALA A 56 4.20 -12.05 3.36
N GLY A 57 4.58 -13.30 3.07
CA GLY A 57 4.49 -13.83 1.70
C GLY A 57 3.06 -13.75 1.14
N GLN A 58 2.08 -14.25 1.89
CA GLN A 58 0.66 -14.10 1.59
C GLN A 58 -0.17 -14.05 2.87
N ILE A 59 -1.19 -13.19 2.90
CA ILE A 59 -2.24 -13.20 3.92
C ILE A 59 -3.62 -13.19 3.27
N VAL A 60 -4.50 -14.08 3.73
CA VAL A 60 -5.91 -14.13 3.31
C VAL A 60 -6.82 -13.85 4.50
N GLY A 61 -7.68 -12.84 4.42
CA GLY A 61 -8.56 -12.48 5.54
C GLY A 61 -7.84 -11.72 6.65
N LEU A 62 -6.97 -10.76 6.30
CA LEU A 62 -6.39 -9.83 7.27
C LEU A 62 -7.41 -8.73 7.59
N THR A 63 -7.76 -8.57 8.87
CA THR A 63 -8.54 -7.43 9.35
C THR A 63 -7.68 -6.59 10.29
N VAL A 64 -7.53 -5.30 9.99
CA VAL A 64 -6.86 -4.31 10.83
C VAL A 64 -7.83 -3.18 11.11
N THR A 65 -8.28 -3.07 12.35
CA THR A 65 -9.31 -2.09 12.73
C THR A 65 -8.97 -1.33 13.99
N ASP A 66 -9.37 -0.06 14.05
CA ASP A 66 -9.28 0.76 15.27
C ASP A 66 -7.84 0.84 15.83
N CYS A 67 -6.85 0.79 14.95
CA CYS A 67 -5.45 0.89 15.31
C CYS A 67 -4.91 2.31 15.08
N VAL A 68 -3.84 2.63 15.81
CA VAL A 68 -3.07 3.86 15.61
C VAL A 68 -1.67 3.48 15.14
N PHE A 69 -1.23 4.06 14.03
CA PHE A 69 0.07 3.82 13.43
C PHE A 69 0.85 5.13 13.37
N MET A 70 2.04 5.13 13.96
CA MET A 70 3.09 6.10 13.65
C MET A 70 4.11 5.37 12.81
N SER A 71 3.89 5.41 11.49
CA SER A 71 4.65 4.59 10.56
C SER A 71 5.78 5.42 9.94
N GLY A 72 6.95 4.80 9.95
CA GLY A 72 8.11 5.31 9.26
C GLY A 72 8.03 4.98 7.78
N ARG A 73 8.26 3.72 7.42
CA ARG A 73 8.41 3.29 6.02
C ARG A 73 7.12 2.76 5.39
N ALA A 74 6.38 1.91 6.09
CA ALA A 74 5.16 1.31 5.57
C ALA A 74 4.32 0.68 6.69
N LEU A 75 2.99 0.71 6.54
CA LEU A 75 2.12 -0.12 7.37
C LEU A 75 2.23 -1.60 6.94
N LEU A 76 1.99 -1.87 5.66
CA LEU A 76 2.13 -3.18 5.03
C LEU A 76 3.20 -3.11 3.96
N MET A 77 4.11 -4.07 3.88
CA MET A 77 5.10 -4.13 2.80
C MET A 77 5.31 -5.57 2.40
N ALA A 78 5.57 -5.82 1.11
CA ALA A 78 5.93 -7.13 0.56
C ALA A 78 4.91 -8.23 0.92
N GLY A 79 4.04 -8.58 -0.03
CA GLY A 79 3.10 -9.69 0.16
C GLY A 79 1.91 -9.69 -0.79
N MET A 80 1.22 -10.82 -0.87
CA MET A 80 -0.10 -10.91 -1.52
C MET A 80 -1.19 -10.84 -0.44
N TYR A 81 -2.07 -9.85 -0.54
CA TYR A 81 -3.16 -9.67 0.43
C TYR A 81 -4.49 -9.94 -0.25
N ARG A 82 -5.26 -10.89 0.29
CA ARG A 82 -6.59 -11.22 -0.23
C ARG A 82 -7.65 -11.08 0.83
N LYS A 83 -8.83 -10.55 0.47
CA LYS A 83 -9.95 -10.36 1.43
C LYS A 83 -9.53 -9.52 2.65
N GLY A 84 -8.73 -8.49 2.40
CA GLY A 84 -8.18 -7.62 3.44
C GLY A 84 -9.15 -6.51 3.82
N ILE A 85 -9.27 -6.19 5.10
CA ILE A 85 -10.08 -5.07 5.60
C ILE A 85 -9.20 -4.20 6.50
N PHE A 86 -9.10 -2.92 6.14
CA PHE A 86 -8.37 -1.91 6.89
C PHE A 86 -9.31 -0.75 7.19
N SER A 87 -9.89 -0.76 8.39
CA SER A 87 -10.99 0.15 8.74
C SER A 87 -10.75 0.96 10.02
N HIS A 88 -11.26 2.19 10.09
CA HIS A 88 -11.23 3.01 11.33
C HIS A 88 -9.83 3.25 11.92
N ASN A 89 -8.77 3.10 11.13
CA ASN A 89 -7.41 3.29 11.60
C ASN A 89 -7.00 4.76 11.53
N ARG A 90 -6.03 5.13 12.35
CA ARG A 90 -5.35 6.43 12.28
C ARG A 90 -3.89 6.19 11.96
N GLU A 91 -3.41 6.79 10.89
CA GLU A 91 -2.04 6.64 10.45
C GLU A 91 -1.40 8.01 10.21
N HIS A 92 -0.21 8.18 10.77
CA HIS A 92 0.68 9.28 10.45
C HIS A 92 1.95 8.71 9.83
N HIS A 93 2.31 9.23 8.67
CA HIS A 93 3.43 8.76 7.88
C HIS A 93 4.51 9.84 7.74
N ASP A 94 5.71 9.57 8.24
CA ASP A 94 6.80 10.55 8.28
C ASP A 94 7.82 10.41 7.14
N SER A 95 7.74 9.35 6.34
CA SER A 95 8.69 9.08 5.26
C SER A 95 8.18 9.52 3.88
N ASP A 96 9.11 9.74 2.96
CA ASP A 96 8.82 9.97 1.54
C ASP A 96 8.62 8.63 0.77
N VAL A 97 8.55 7.51 1.49
CA VAL A 97 8.30 6.17 0.95
C VAL A 97 6.78 5.90 0.94
N PHE A 98 6.32 4.96 0.13
CA PHE A 98 4.91 4.64 -0.05
C PHE A 98 4.21 4.27 1.29
N ALA A 99 3.17 5.00 1.72
CA ALA A 99 2.38 4.62 2.90
C ALA A 99 1.40 3.50 2.58
N ALA A 100 1.96 2.32 2.63
CA ALA A 100 1.34 1.15 2.08
C ALA A 100 0.25 0.59 3.02
N PHE A 101 -0.99 1.07 2.92
CA PHE A 101 -2.14 0.21 3.24
C PHE A 101 -2.26 -0.92 2.19
N VAL A 102 -1.70 -0.73 0.98
CA VAL A 102 -1.63 -1.74 -0.12
C VAL A 102 -0.35 -1.62 -0.97
N GLY A 103 0.72 -1.01 -0.43
CA GLY A 103 1.94 -0.69 -1.18
C GLY A 103 2.98 -1.80 -1.18
N SER A 104 3.53 -2.08 -2.36
CA SER A 104 4.42 -3.22 -2.65
C SER A 104 3.77 -4.57 -2.43
N CYS A 105 2.49 -4.70 -2.81
CA CYS A 105 1.92 -6.01 -2.99
C CYS A 105 2.40 -6.63 -4.29
N ALA A 106 2.79 -7.90 -4.25
CA ALA A 106 3.05 -8.66 -5.46
C ALA A 106 1.73 -8.87 -6.23
N THR A 107 1.82 -9.09 -7.54
CA THR A 107 0.71 -9.55 -8.38
C THR A 107 -0.12 -10.61 -7.65
N GLY A 108 -1.44 -10.40 -7.54
CA GLY A 108 -2.34 -11.33 -6.84
C GLY A 108 -3.01 -10.77 -5.57
N THR A 109 -2.75 -9.52 -5.20
CA THR A 109 -3.58 -8.83 -4.19
C THR A 109 -4.99 -8.60 -4.73
N ALA A 110 -6.01 -9.01 -3.97
CA ALA A 110 -7.38 -8.91 -4.44
C ALA A 110 -8.41 -8.77 -3.31
N ASP A 111 -9.53 -8.13 -3.60
CA ASP A 111 -10.66 -8.01 -2.66
C ASP A 111 -10.22 -7.34 -1.36
N VAL A 112 -9.55 -6.18 -1.47
CA VAL A 112 -9.05 -5.42 -0.31
C VAL A 112 -9.88 -4.15 -0.16
N GLU A 113 -10.34 -3.87 1.06
CA GLU A 113 -10.98 -2.61 1.41
C GLU A 113 -10.15 -1.81 2.41
N VAL A 114 -9.88 -0.56 2.06
CA VAL A 114 -9.29 0.47 2.90
C VAL A 114 -10.37 1.52 3.12
N SER A 115 -11.03 1.49 4.27
CA SER A 115 -12.22 2.30 4.53
C SER A 115 -12.20 3.08 5.84
N GLU A 116 -12.79 4.27 5.85
CA GLU A 116 -13.04 5.03 7.09
C GLU A 116 -11.78 5.31 7.94
N ASN A 117 -10.61 5.37 7.30
CA ASN A 117 -9.35 5.67 7.97
C ASN A 117 -9.06 7.17 7.95
N THR A 118 -8.24 7.62 8.90
CA THR A 118 -7.60 8.95 8.87
C THR A 118 -6.12 8.78 8.58
N LEU A 119 -5.68 9.26 7.42
CA LEU A 119 -4.30 9.14 6.92
C LEU A 119 -3.68 10.53 6.85
N THR A 120 -2.48 10.70 7.42
CA THR A 120 -1.83 12.01 7.52
C THR A 120 -0.32 11.93 7.27
N GLY A 121 0.30 13.07 6.99
CA GLY A 121 1.75 13.17 6.78
C GLY A 121 2.11 13.09 5.30
N LYS A 122 3.22 12.45 4.98
CA LYS A 122 3.75 12.36 3.60
C LYS A 122 3.27 11.12 2.83
N GLY A 123 2.59 10.25 3.56
CA GLY A 123 2.14 8.95 3.10
C GLY A 123 1.03 8.98 2.07
N PHE A 124 0.90 7.87 1.33
CA PHE A 124 -0.16 7.67 0.36
C PHE A 124 -0.57 6.23 0.14
N VAL A 125 -1.85 6.03 -0.19
CA VAL A 125 -2.38 4.72 -0.55
C VAL A 125 -1.83 4.35 -1.92
N HIS A 126 -0.91 3.40 -1.94
CA HIS A 126 -0.35 2.85 -3.15
C HIS A 126 -1.03 1.53 -3.51
N ILE A 127 -1.54 1.40 -4.72
CA ILE A 127 -2.06 0.16 -5.30
C ILE A 127 -1.08 -0.25 -6.39
N HIS A 128 -0.44 -1.41 -6.20
CA HIS A 128 0.65 -1.92 -7.03
C HIS A 128 0.15 -2.88 -8.13
N GLU A 129 1.02 -3.23 -9.08
CA GLU A 129 0.76 -4.12 -10.22
C GLU A 129 0.02 -5.40 -9.85
N GLY A 130 -0.98 -5.74 -10.66
CA GLY A 130 -1.70 -7.01 -10.59
C GLY A 130 -2.72 -7.07 -9.45
N SER A 131 -3.20 -5.92 -9.00
CA SER A 131 -4.22 -5.81 -7.96
C SER A 131 -5.63 -5.82 -8.55
N ALA A 132 -6.58 -6.48 -7.89
CA ALA A 132 -7.97 -6.53 -8.33
C ALA A 132 -8.96 -6.23 -7.20
N ASN A 133 -10.10 -5.60 -7.50
CA ASN A 133 -11.17 -5.31 -6.55
C ASN A 133 -10.68 -4.60 -5.28
N VAL A 134 -9.74 -3.66 -5.43
CA VAL A 134 -9.26 -2.83 -4.30
C VAL A 134 -10.15 -1.61 -4.17
N ARG A 135 -10.65 -1.37 -2.96
CA ARG A 135 -11.58 -0.31 -2.61
C ARG A 135 -10.92 0.63 -1.62
N VAL A 136 -10.82 1.91 -1.97
CA VAL A 136 -10.37 3.01 -1.09
C VAL A 136 -11.57 3.91 -0.89
N VAL A 137 -12.25 3.79 0.25
CA VAL A 137 -13.61 4.32 0.43
C VAL A 137 -13.77 5.11 1.73
N ASN A 138 -14.44 6.27 1.69
CA ASN A 138 -14.77 7.04 2.90
C ASN A 138 -13.57 7.42 3.79
N ASN A 139 -12.36 7.52 3.26
CA ASN A 139 -11.18 7.90 4.05
C ASN A 139 -11.03 9.42 4.13
N ASN A 140 -10.42 9.90 5.22
CA ASN A 140 -9.93 11.26 5.36
C ASN A 140 -8.41 11.26 5.20
N ILE A 141 -7.92 11.79 4.08
CA ILE A 141 -6.50 11.73 3.69
C ILE A 141 -5.98 13.16 3.63
N SER A 142 -4.97 13.48 4.44
CA SER A 142 -4.26 14.76 4.41
C SER A 142 -2.79 14.52 4.08
N CYS A 143 -2.37 14.86 2.86
CA CYS A 143 -1.00 14.65 2.42
C CYS A 143 -0.26 16.01 2.32
N GLU A 144 0.85 16.09 3.04
CA GLU A 144 1.72 17.26 3.15
C GLU A 144 3.13 16.87 2.71
N SER A 145 3.34 16.67 1.41
CA SER A 145 4.66 16.30 0.88
C SER A 145 5.26 17.37 -0.02
N THR A 146 6.58 17.54 0.10
CA THR A 146 7.43 18.38 -0.74
C THR A 146 7.97 17.64 -1.98
N SER A 147 7.78 16.32 -2.08
CA SER A 147 8.25 15.51 -3.21
C SER A 147 7.28 15.53 -4.40
N LYS A 148 7.83 15.64 -5.61
CA LYS A 148 7.05 15.61 -6.88
C LYS A 148 6.50 14.23 -7.22
N ALA A 149 7.02 13.17 -6.62
CA ALA A 149 6.58 11.79 -6.87
C ALA A 149 5.29 11.43 -6.10
N ASP A 150 4.90 12.28 -5.17
CA ASP A 150 3.93 11.93 -4.14
C ASP A 150 2.52 12.22 -4.63
N VAL A 151 1.57 11.51 -4.09
CA VAL A 151 0.20 11.30 -4.58
C VAL A 151 -0.61 10.98 -3.32
N ALA A 152 -1.90 11.23 -3.21
CA ALA A 152 -2.67 10.78 -2.04
C ALA A 152 -3.14 9.33 -2.23
N VAL A 153 -3.56 9.02 -3.46
CA VAL A 153 -3.88 7.67 -3.91
C VAL A 153 -3.23 7.46 -5.27
N SER A 154 -2.51 6.34 -5.42
CA SER A 154 -1.77 6.04 -6.64
C SER A 154 -1.94 4.60 -7.05
N VAL A 155 -2.49 4.44 -8.25
CA VAL A 155 -2.64 3.17 -8.94
C VAL A 155 -1.53 3.08 -9.97
N ARG A 156 -0.50 2.27 -9.69
CA ARG A 156 0.59 2.00 -10.64
C ARG A 156 0.55 0.53 -11.04
N ALA A 157 0.61 0.31 -12.36
CA ALA A 157 0.60 -0.99 -13.00
C ALA A 157 -0.67 -1.85 -12.70
N ARG A 158 -0.98 -2.79 -13.62
CA ARG A 158 -2.30 -3.42 -13.88
C ARG A 158 -3.27 -3.48 -12.68
N GLY A 159 -4.33 -2.68 -12.70
CA GLY A 159 -5.40 -2.67 -11.68
C GLY A 159 -6.77 -2.95 -12.30
N TYR A 160 -7.55 -3.85 -11.70
CA TYR A 160 -8.87 -4.26 -12.19
C TYR A 160 -9.95 -4.03 -11.12
N GLY A 161 -11.08 -3.44 -11.49
CA GLY A 161 -12.20 -3.18 -10.58
C GLY A 161 -11.83 -2.26 -9.42
N ILE A 162 -10.89 -1.32 -9.63
CA ILE A 162 -10.42 -0.43 -8.57
C ILE A 162 -11.47 0.64 -8.29
N GLN A 163 -11.74 0.90 -7.01
CA GLN A 163 -12.73 1.90 -6.58
C GLN A 163 -12.07 2.90 -5.64
N ILE A 164 -12.07 4.18 -6.02
CA ILE A 164 -11.64 5.29 -5.17
C ILE A 164 -12.87 6.19 -4.97
N VAL A 165 -13.57 6.00 -3.86
CA VAL A 165 -14.95 6.49 -3.71
C VAL A 165 -15.15 7.26 -2.40
N ASN A 166 -15.81 8.41 -2.47
CA ASN A 166 -16.24 9.19 -1.30
C ASN A 166 -15.14 9.56 -0.31
N ASN A 167 -13.88 9.67 -0.76
CA ASN A 167 -12.79 10.09 0.11
C ASN A 167 -12.74 11.62 0.22
N ARG A 168 -12.35 12.13 1.39
CA ARG A 168 -11.96 13.53 1.57
C ARG A 168 -10.45 13.61 1.51
N ILE A 169 -9.93 14.24 0.46
CA ILE A 169 -8.50 14.36 0.23
C ILE A 169 -8.11 15.83 0.33
N ARG A 170 -7.32 16.16 1.34
CA ARG A 170 -6.61 17.44 1.45
C ARG A 170 -5.17 17.22 1.01
N PHE A 171 -4.75 17.98 0.01
CA PHE A 171 -3.49 17.74 -0.66
C PHE A 171 -2.75 19.06 -0.85
N THR A 172 -1.76 19.35 0.00
CA THR A 172 -1.13 20.68 0.04
C THR A 172 0.31 20.62 -0.46
N ARG A 173 0.55 21.10 -1.69
CA ARG A 173 1.90 21.31 -2.28
C ARG A 173 1.89 22.29 -3.46
N ALA A 174 3.09 22.63 -3.96
CA ALA A 174 3.25 23.49 -5.15
C ALA A 174 3.05 22.76 -6.50
N ALA A 175 3.28 21.44 -6.60
CA ALA A 175 3.14 20.69 -7.87
C ALA A 175 2.92 19.17 -7.71
N GLY A 176 1.90 18.62 -8.40
CA GLY A 176 1.71 17.20 -8.73
C GLY A 176 0.23 16.75 -8.77
N THR A 177 -0.06 15.45 -8.55
CA THR A 177 -1.41 14.83 -8.59
C THR A 177 -1.96 14.33 -7.24
N ALA A 178 -3.21 14.59 -6.86
CA ALA A 178 -3.81 13.98 -5.66
C ALA A 178 -4.27 12.51 -5.89
N ILE A 179 -5.01 12.23 -6.96
CA ILE A 179 -5.31 10.85 -7.40
C ILE A 179 -4.65 10.58 -8.74
N PHE A 180 -3.74 9.62 -8.79
CA PHE A 180 -2.99 9.25 -10.00
C PHE A 180 -3.27 7.82 -10.45
N VAL A 181 -3.54 7.65 -11.75
CA VAL A 181 -3.63 6.36 -12.43
C VAL A 181 -2.66 6.36 -13.61
N SER A 182 -1.68 5.45 -13.58
CA SER A 182 -0.58 5.36 -14.56
C SER A 182 -1.02 4.97 -15.98
N GLU A 183 -0.21 5.32 -16.98
CA GLU A 183 -0.41 4.97 -18.41
C GLU A 183 0.19 3.62 -18.81
N GLU A 184 0.99 3.00 -17.94
CA GLU A 184 1.59 1.67 -18.12
C GLU A 184 0.53 0.53 -18.10
N LEU A 185 -0.74 0.88 -18.38
CA LEU A 185 -1.97 0.12 -18.17
C LEU A 185 -2.74 0.01 -19.49
N SER A 186 -2.36 -0.92 -20.38
CA SER A 186 -3.16 -1.19 -21.58
C SER A 186 -4.45 -2.00 -21.30
N SER A 187 -4.70 -2.44 -20.05
CA SER A 187 -5.78 -3.41 -19.76
C SER A 187 -6.48 -3.30 -18.39
N GLY A 188 -6.38 -2.18 -17.66
CA GLY A 188 -7.05 -2.01 -16.36
C GLY A 188 -8.39 -1.25 -16.43
N ASP A 189 -9.15 -1.26 -15.33
CA ASP A 189 -10.39 -0.49 -15.17
C ASP A 189 -10.65 -0.05 -13.72
N GLY A 190 -11.52 0.95 -13.56
CA GLY A 190 -11.86 1.47 -12.24
C GLY A 190 -12.77 2.68 -12.26
N VAL A 191 -13.16 3.10 -11.06
CA VAL A 191 -14.02 4.27 -10.83
C VAL A 191 -13.41 5.20 -9.79
N ILE A 192 -13.43 6.50 -10.10
CA ILE A 192 -13.14 7.59 -9.18
C ILE A 192 -14.42 8.41 -9.04
N GLU A 193 -15.10 8.28 -7.90
CA GLU A 193 -16.44 8.86 -7.71
C GLU A 193 -16.67 9.49 -6.34
N GLY A 194 -17.36 10.63 -6.29
CA GLY A 194 -17.84 11.20 -5.03
C GLY A 194 -16.76 11.77 -4.12
N ASN A 195 -15.50 11.84 -4.57
CA ASN A 195 -14.40 12.32 -3.75
C ASN A 195 -14.45 13.85 -3.65
N VAL A 196 -14.01 14.37 -2.51
CA VAL A 196 -13.81 15.80 -2.27
C VAL A 196 -12.31 16.07 -2.17
N LEU A 197 -11.74 16.70 -3.18
CA LEU A 197 -10.33 17.03 -3.29
C LEU A 197 -10.13 18.53 -3.04
N THR A 198 -9.25 18.86 -2.09
CA THR A 198 -8.98 20.24 -1.66
C THR A 198 -7.49 20.46 -1.49
N GLY A 199 -7.02 21.68 -1.75
CA GLY A 199 -5.60 22.05 -1.60
C GLY A 199 -5.00 22.31 -2.97
N GLY A 200 -5.17 23.53 -3.46
CA GLY A 200 -4.76 23.95 -4.79
C GLY A 200 -3.95 25.24 -4.72
N GLU A 201 -2.63 25.15 -4.65
CA GLU A 201 -1.83 26.22 -5.25
C GLU A 201 -1.95 26.14 -6.77
N ALA A 202 -1.72 27.26 -7.46
CA ALA A 202 -1.83 27.33 -8.90
C ALA A 202 -0.88 26.31 -9.58
N GLY A 203 -1.45 25.28 -10.22
CA GLY A 203 -0.67 24.26 -10.94
C GLY A 203 -0.96 22.81 -10.53
N LEU A 204 -1.72 22.58 -9.47
CA LEU A 204 -2.10 21.24 -9.04
C LEU A 204 -3.10 20.56 -9.98
N VAL A 205 -2.88 19.26 -10.19
CA VAL A 205 -3.81 18.35 -10.85
C VAL A 205 -4.46 17.54 -9.74
N ASP A 206 -5.77 17.64 -9.56
CA ASP A 206 -6.44 16.89 -8.50
C ASP A 206 -6.59 15.42 -8.92
N ILE A 207 -6.89 15.18 -10.20
CA ILE A 207 -7.06 13.83 -10.75
C ILE A 207 -6.30 13.74 -12.08
N SER A 208 -5.40 12.77 -12.19
CA SER A 208 -4.74 12.42 -13.46
C SER A 208 -4.94 10.93 -13.72
N VAL A 209 -5.81 10.61 -14.67
CA VAL A 209 -6.02 9.27 -15.17
C VAL A 209 -5.37 9.15 -16.54
N ARG A 210 -4.37 8.30 -16.69
CA ARG A 210 -3.70 8.07 -17.99
C ARG A 210 -4.03 6.73 -18.65
N ALA A 211 -4.78 5.86 -17.95
CA ALA A 211 -5.27 4.60 -18.50
C ALA A 211 -6.64 4.77 -19.17
N SER A 212 -6.94 3.89 -20.13
CA SER A 212 -8.29 3.75 -20.71
C SER A 212 -9.23 2.99 -19.76
N ASN A 213 -10.56 3.08 -20.00
CA ASN A 213 -11.59 2.35 -19.25
C ASN A 213 -11.79 2.76 -17.78
N TRP A 214 -11.53 4.02 -17.46
CA TRP A 214 -11.79 4.60 -16.14
C TRP A 214 -12.96 5.56 -16.17
N ALA A 215 -13.87 5.42 -15.20
CA ALA A 215 -14.95 6.36 -14.98
C ALA A 215 -14.54 7.38 -13.92
N VAL A 216 -14.57 8.67 -14.26
CA VAL A 216 -14.37 9.78 -13.32
C VAL A 216 -15.65 10.61 -13.28
N LYS A 217 -16.37 10.59 -12.15
CA LYS A 217 -17.71 11.21 -12.06
C LYS A 217 -17.99 11.76 -10.67
N ASN A 218 -18.82 12.80 -10.57
CA ASN A 218 -19.33 13.32 -9.30
C ASN A 218 -18.25 13.68 -8.26
N ASN A 219 -17.05 14.07 -8.67
CA ASN A 219 -15.99 14.51 -7.76
C ASN A 219 -16.04 16.03 -7.61
N THR A 220 -15.84 16.53 -6.39
CA THR A 220 -15.63 17.94 -6.10
C THR A 220 -14.13 18.19 -6.01
N TYR A 221 -13.59 19.11 -6.81
CA TYR A 221 -12.15 19.37 -6.88
C TYR A 221 -11.87 20.86 -7.06
N SER A 222 -10.69 21.29 -6.60
CA SER A 222 -10.23 22.68 -6.69
C SER A 222 -9.17 22.92 -7.78
N GLY A 223 -8.46 21.85 -8.17
CA GLY A 223 -7.44 21.84 -9.21
C GLY A 223 -7.94 21.27 -10.55
N LYS A 224 -7.00 20.86 -11.40
CA LYS A 224 -7.32 20.34 -12.75
C LYS A 224 -7.64 18.85 -12.73
N VAL A 225 -8.50 18.41 -13.65
CA VAL A 225 -8.71 16.99 -13.95
C VAL A 225 -8.15 16.69 -15.35
N ARG A 226 -7.35 15.62 -15.47
CA ARG A 226 -6.79 15.11 -16.73
C ARG A 226 -7.17 13.65 -16.88
N ILE A 227 -7.79 13.32 -18.00
CA ILE A 227 -8.21 11.96 -18.32
C ILE A 227 -7.69 11.64 -19.72
N ALA A 228 -6.94 10.55 -19.86
CA ALA A 228 -6.58 10.01 -21.16
C ALA A 228 -7.88 9.71 -21.91
N ARG A 229 -8.03 10.34 -23.07
CA ARG A 229 -9.17 10.03 -23.95
C ARG A 229 -8.90 8.66 -24.59
N PRO A 230 -9.94 7.82 -24.76
CA PRO A 230 -9.82 6.57 -25.49
C PRO A 230 -9.36 6.80 -26.93
#